data_AF-A0AAD4STU8-F1
#
_entry.id   AF-A0AAD4STU8-F1
#
_cell.length_a   1.000
_cell.length_b   1.000
_cell.length_c   1.000
_cell.angle_alpha   90.00
_cell.angle_beta   90.00
_cell.angle_gamma   90.00
#
_symmetry.space_group_name_H-M   'P 1'
#
loop_
_entity.id
_entity.type
_entity.pdbx_description
1 polymer ?
#
loop_
_entity_poly.entity_id
_entity_poly.type
_entity_poly.pdbx_seq_one_letter_code
_entity_poly.pdbx_strand_id
1 'polypeptide(L)'
;MRRIFLSMMLLFGVLLLLILSVQISESVFSEVNGEKSSVFLTPKFVLGAGSVCNKYYHNVDFPRGHIALKDFNAEIVDESGSSVPLYETYIHHWVILRYYAPKDTDTNKERDSGKMIMVRNSGFCKNLGQYFGFGSETRRTMTRVPDPYGIEVGNPAEIPDGYEERWLINLHAIDLRGVEDQFGCTECKCDLYNVTKDEYGTPLKLGYTGGLKCCYDKTQCRVREGFRNIKRGVYLKYTVKWVDWEETILPVKIYVFDVTYTAKRGSDSESPCKIEYDVEACDRTSAGIDTICVDNKKTSLVLPNGGYVIYGVAHQHSAGIGSALYGQDGRLICTSLPVYGDGNEAGNEDGNIVGMSTCYPQPGSVKIFDGETLVLESNYRSIEKHTGVMGYFYILVADQLARPSRREIYKLEILKYTWLLVLMGVVAAIGAVFSFLRKDEKYGGYQLLGI
;
A
#
# COMPACT_ATOMS: atom_id res chain seq x y z
N MET A 1 32.18 -23.76 33.04
CA MET A 1 32.62 -22.47 32.46
C MET A 1 32.82 -22.49 30.95
N ARG A 2 33.56 -23.44 30.36
CA ARG A 2 33.90 -23.47 28.92
C ARG A 2 32.70 -23.50 27.94
N ARG A 3 31.63 -24.24 28.27
CA ARG A 3 30.40 -24.29 27.45
C ARG A 3 29.54 -23.03 27.56
N ILE A 4 29.54 -22.38 28.72
CA ILE A 4 28.77 -21.15 28.99
C ILE A 4 29.38 -19.98 28.20
N PHE A 5 30.71 -19.90 28.17
CA PHE A 5 31.44 -18.86 27.45
C PHE A 5 31.22 -18.94 25.93
N LEU A 6 31.25 -20.16 25.36
CA LEU A 6 30.99 -20.38 23.93
C LEU A 6 29.54 -20.02 23.55
N SER A 7 28.59 -20.33 24.43
CA SER A 7 27.18 -19.98 24.26
C SER A 7 26.95 -18.46 24.33
N MET A 8 27.64 -17.75 25.24
CA MET A 8 27.62 -16.28 25.32
C MET A 8 28.18 -15.61 24.06
N MET A 9 29.27 -16.13 23.48
CA MET A 9 29.84 -15.58 22.25
C MET A 9 28.94 -15.78 21.03
N LEU A 10 28.26 -16.93 20.93
CA LEU A 10 27.27 -17.19 19.88
C LEU A 10 26.06 -16.25 20.02
N LEU A 11 25.55 -16.05 21.26
CA LEU A 11 24.48 -15.09 21.53
C LEU A 11 24.89 -13.66 21.17
N PHE A 12 26.13 -13.26 21.49
CA PHE A 12 26.63 -11.92 21.14
C PHE A 12 26.82 -11.76 19.63
N GLY A 13 27.27 -12.79 18.92
CA GLY A 13 27.37 -12.79 17.46
C GLY A 13 26.02 -12.70 16.75
N VAL A 14 25.01 -13.44 17.25
CA VAL A 14 23.62 -13.34 16.76
C VAL A 14 23.02 -11.97 17.07
N LEU A 15 23.28 -11.42 18.27
CA LEU A 15 22.83 -10.07 18.64
C LEU A 15 23.49 -9.01 17.75
N LEU A 16 24.79 -9.14 17.42
CA LEU A 16 25.48 -8.24 16.49
C LEU A 16 24.90 -8.33 15.08
N LEU A 17 24.60 -9.54 14.59
CA LEU A 17 23.97 -9.77 13.29
C LEU A 17 22.56 -9.16 13.24
N LEU A 18 21.80 -9.26 14.33
CA LEU A 18 20.49 -8.61 14.49
C LEU A 18 20.61 -7.08 14.54
N ILE A 19 21.63 -6.54 15.21
CA ILE A 19 21.88 -5.08 15.24
C ILE A 19 22.29 -4.58 13.85
N LEU A 20 23.08 -5.35 13.10
CA LEU A 20 23.50 -5.02 11.74
C LEU A 20 22.37 -5.11 10.71
N SER A 21 21.42 -6.05 10.87
CA SER A 21 20.23 -6.12 10.02
C SER A 21 19.26 -4.96 10.28
N VAL A 22 19.23 -4.41 11.49
CA VAL A 22 18.43 -3.21 11.83
C VAL A 22 18.97 -1.94 11.17
N GLN A 23 20.28 -1.81 10.92
CA GLN A 23 20.87 -0.60 10.31
C GLN A 23 20.52 -0.39 8.82
N ILE A 24 20.14 -1.44 8.10
CA ILE A 24 19.70 -1.35 6.69
C ILE A 24 18.25 -0.83 6.61
N SER A 25 17.48 -1.02 7.68
CA SER A 25 16.13 -0.51 7.83
C SER A 25 16.14 1.02 7.96
N GLU A 26 17.02 1.59 8.79
CA GLU A 26 17.02 3.02 9.17
C GLU A 26 16.99 4.03 8.01
N SER A 27 17.56 3.73 6.83
CA SER A 27 17.58 4.67 5.69
C SER A 27 16.22 4.83 5.01
N VAL A 28 15.33 3.83 5.07
CA VAL A 28 13.95 3.94 4.56
C VAL A 28 13.09 4.76 5.53
N PHE A 29 13.41 4.72 6.83
CA PHE A 29 12.58 5.28 7.90
C PHE A 29 13.05 6.64 8.45
N SER A 30 14.22 7.14 8.05
CA SER A 30 14.71 8.46 8.49
C SER A 30 13.95 9.59 7.80
N GLU A 31 13.49 10.58 8.58
CA GLU A 31 12.96 11.84 8.06
C GLU A 31 13.98 12.51 7.14
N VAL A 32 13.49 12.95 5.98
CA VAL A 32 14.32 13.63 4.99
C VAL A 32 14.58 15.05 5.46
N ASN A 33 15.80 15.54 5.25
CA ASN A 33 16.10 16.93 5.58
C ASN A 33 15.22 17.87 4.72
N GLY A 34 14.49 18.78 5.36
CA GLY A 34 13.55 19.67 4.66
C GLY A 34 12.17 19.08 4.37
N GLU A 35 11.84 17.89 4.90
CA GLU A 35 10.50 17.31 4.80
C GLU A 35 9.46 18.23 5.48
N LYS A 36 8.45 18.62 4.70
CA LYS A 36 7.28 19.38 5.12
C LYS A 36 6.10 18.42 5.28
N SER A 37 5.15 18.81 6.13
CA SER A 37 3.92 18.04 6.38
C SER A 37 2.74 18.98 6.56
N SER A 38 1.56 18.56 6.10
CA SER A 38 0.30 19.26 6.36
C SER A 38 -0.87 18.30 6.44
N VAL A 39 -1.85 18.68 7.25
CA VAL A 39 -3.08 17.94 7.49
C VAL A 39 -4.25 18.74 6.94
N PHE A 40 -5.11 18.08 6.18
CA PHE A 40 -6.26 18.67 5.54
C PHE A 40 -7.52 17.84 5.83
N LEU A 41 -8.68 18.44 5.61
CA LEU A 41 -9.98 17.79 5.72
C LEU A 41 -10.75 17.97 4.40
N THR A 42 -11.48 16.95 3.99
CA THR A 42 -12.55 17.14 3.00
C THR A 42 -13.67 18.01 3.59
N PRO A 43 -14.60 18.53 2.77
CA PRO A 43 -15.87 18.99 3.29
C PRO A 43 -16.56 17.93 4.15
N LYS A 44 -17.34 18.37 5.14
CA LYS A 44 -18.14 17.47 5.98
C LYS A 44 -19.12 16.68 5.11
N PHE A 45 -19.20 15.37 5.33
CA PHE A 45 -20.29 14.55 4.83
C PHE A 45 -21.05 13.91 5.97
N VAL A 46 -22.34 13.67 5.75
CA VAL A 46 -23.26 13.17 6.78
C VAL A 46 -23.74 11.79 6.37
N LEU A 47 -23.55 10.84 7.26
CA LEU A 47 -23.98 9.46 7.10
C LEU A 47 -25.04 9.12 8.16
N GLY A 48 -26.05 8.35 7.74
CA GLY A 48 -26.98 7.65 8.63
C GLY A 48 -26.85 6.14 8.45
N ALA A 49 -27.55 5.37 9.27
CA ALA A 49 -27.49 3.90 9.27
C ALA A 49 -27.64 3.31 7.85
N GLY A 50 -26.66 2.50 7.42
CA GLY A 50 -26.62 1.86 6.11
C GLY A 50 -26.29 2.77 4.93
N SER A 51 -26.24 4.09 5.09
CA SER A 51 -26.08 5.00 3.96
C SER A 51 -24.69 4.95 3.34
N VAL A 52 -24.64 5.14 2.02
CA VAL A 52 -23.41 5.21 1.23
C VAL A 52 -23.11 6.66 0.86
N CYS A 53 -21.87 7.07 1.07
CA CYS A 53 -21.27 8.26 0.49
C CYS A 53 -20.29 7.82 -0.58
N ASN A 54 -20.53 8.16 -1.85
CA ASN A 54 -19.54 8.00 -2.93
C ASN A 54 -19.40 9.34 -3.67
N LYS A 55 -18.53 10.21 -3.14
CA LYS A 55 -18.43 11.61 -3.58
C LYS A 55 -17.11 11.92 -4.24
N TYR A 56 -17.14 12.92 -5.11
CA TYR A 56 -15.99 13.49 -5.78
C TYR A 56 -15.79 14.92 -5.26
N TYR A 57 -14.71 15.14 -4.52
CA TYR A 57 -14.29 16.46 -4.04
C TYR A 57 -13.24 17.00 -5.00
N HIS A 58 -13.59 18.03 -5.76
CA HIS A 58 -12.68 18.68 -6.71
C HIS A 58 -11.89 19.80 -6.05
N ASN A 59 -10.65 19.99 -6.51
CA ASN A 59 -9.76 21.07 -6.09
C ASN A 59 -9.59 21.11 -4.57
N VAL A 60 -9.35 19.93 -4.00
CA VAL A 60 -9.08 19.79 -2.57
C VAL A 60 -7.78 20.49 -2.21
N ASP A 61 -7.66 20.90 -0.95
CA ASP A 61 -6.42 21.46 -0.45
C ASP A 61 -5.28 20.44 -0.58
N PHE A 62 -4.18 20.89 -1.18
CA PHE A 62 -3.04 20.03 -1.44
C PHE A 62 -1.78 20.90 -1.52
N PRO A 63 -0.60 20.39 -1.12
CA PRO A 63 0.65 21.13 -1.25
C PRO A 63 0.89 21.66 -2.67
N ARG A 64 1.25 22.93 -2.80
CA ARG A 64 1.46 23.61 -4.09
C ARG A 64 2.94 23.87 -4.35
N GLY A 65 3.26 24.07 -5.63
CA GLY A 65 4.63 24.29 -6.11
C GLY A 65 5.20 23.05 -6.79
N HIS A 66 6.44 23.16 -7.28
CA HIS A 66 7.18 22.02 -7.82
C HIS A 66 7.80 21.25 -6.64
N ILE A 67 7.25 20.08 -6.33
CA ILE A 67 7.56 19.34 -5.11
C ILE A 67 7.71 17.84 -5.41
N ALA A 68 8.36 17.13 -4.49
CA ALA A 68 8.38 15.68 -4.45
C ALA A 68 7.52 15.19 -3.29
N LEU A 69 6.46 14.44 -3.60
CA LEU A 69 5.65 13.79 -2.57
C LEU A 69 6.41 12.61 -1.96
N LYS A 70 6.35 12.52 -0.63
CA LYS A 70 7.11 11.58 0.19
C LYS A 70 6.22 10.63 0.98
N ASP A 71 5.01 11.03 1.35
CA ASP A 71 4.08 10.22 2.13
C ASP A 71 2.65 10.75 1.97
N PHE A 72 1.66 9.86 1.98
CA PHE A 72 0.24 10.23 1.96
C PHE A 72 -0.57 9.22 2.76
N ASN A 73 -1.26 9.69 3.79
CA ASN A 73 -2.15 8.87 4.62
C ASN A 73 -3.50 9.54 4.79
N ALA A 74 -4.58 8.77 4.87
CA ALA A 74 -5.91 9.30 5.15
C ALA A 74 -6.72 8.39 6.08
N GLU A 75 -7.68 9.01 6.77
CA GLU A 75 -8.51 8.37 7.78
C GLU A 75 -9.87 9.08 7.85
N ILE A 76 -10.95 8.33 8.11
CA ILE A 76 -12.24 8.94 8.43
C ILE A 76 -12.25 9.31 9.92
N VAL A 77 -12.56 10.58 10.17
CA VAL A 77 -12.66 11.14 11.52
C VAL A 77 -14.04 11.72 11.79
N ASP A 78 -14.45 11.69 13.06
CA ASP A 78 -15.66 12.36 13.52
C ASP A 78 -15.47 13.88 13.69
N GLU A 79 -16.51 14.57 14.16
CA GLU A 79 -16.45 16.02 14.39
C GLU A 79 -15.47 16.45 15.50
N SER A 80 -15.04 15.52 16.36
CA SER A 80 -13.99 15.75 17.37
C SER A 80 -12.57 15.53 16.82
N GLY A 81 -12.44 15.00 15.60
CA GLY A 81 -11.17 14.64 14.98
C GLY A 81 -10.67 13.24 15.32
N SER A 82 -11.49 12.45 16.02
CA SER A 82 -11.18 11.07 16.43
C SER A 82 -11.42 10.10 15.27
N SER A 83 -10.51 9.15 15.08
CA SER A 83 -10.65 8.10 14.05
C SER A 83 -11.88 7.25 14.32
N VAL A 84 -12.62 6.94 13.25
CA VAL A 84 -13.86 6.17 13.33
C VAL A 84 -13.59 4.68 13.07
N PRO A 85 -14.09 3.75 13.88
CA PRO A 85 -13.93 2.33 13.59
C PRO A 85 -14.66 1.85 12.32
N LEU A 86 -14.11 0.86 11.61
CA LEU A 86 -14.65 0.32 10.35
C LEU A 86 -16.02 -0.33 10.51
N TYR A 87 -16.30 -0.93 11.67
CA TYR A 87 -17.64 -1.48 11.97
C TYR A 87 -18.71 -0.39 12.16
N GLU A 88 -18.31 0.90 12.26
CA GLU A 88 -19.23 2.03 12.24
C GLU A 88 -19.27 2.72 10.86
N THR A 89 -18.10 3.12 10.36
CA THR A 89 -17.98 3.72 9.01
C THR A 89 -16.85 3.03 8.28
N TYR A 90 -17.24 2.15 7.36
CA TYR A 90 -16.31 1.42 6.54
C TYR A 90 -15.75 2.32 5.45
N ILE A 91 -14.41 2.43 5.40
CA ILE A 91 -13.69 3.08 4.32
C ILE A 91 -13.58 2.07 3.18
N HIS A 92 -14.49 2.14 2.21
CA HIS A 92 -14.41 1.27 1.04
C HIS A 92 -13.27 1.72 0.14
N HIS A 93 -13.18 3.03 -0.15
CA HIS A 93 -11.96 3.61 -0.66
C HIS A 93 -11.91 5.13 -0.49
N TRP A 94 -10.70 5.66 -0.48
CA TRP A 94 -10.40 7.04 -0.85
C TRP A 94 -9.31 6.98 -1.92
N VAL A 95 -9.48 7.68 -3.03
CA VAL A 95 -8.45 7.75 -4.08
C VAL A 95 -8.18 9.20 -4.42
N ILE A 96 -6.91 9.54 -4.65
CA ILE A 96 -6.49 10.88 -5.07
C ILE A 96 -6.03 10.89 -6.51
N LEU A 97 -6.56 11.84 -7.27
CA LEU A 97 -6.38 11.99 -8.71
C LEU A 97 -5.83 13.38 -9.00
N ARG A 98 -4.82 13.43 -9.87
CA ARG A 98 -4.19 14.66 -10.36
C ARG A 98 -4.88 15.11 -11.65
N TYR A 99 -5.11 16.41 -11.82
CA TYR A 99 -5.64 16.95 -13.07
C TYR A 99 -5.19 18.39 -13.30
N TYR A 100 -5.24 18.83 -14.55
CA TYR A 100 -5.06 20.24 -14.93
C TYR A 100 -6.41 20.89 -15.23
N ALA A 101 -6.58 22.12 -14.76
CA ALA A 101 -7.74 22.95 -15.08
C ALA A 101 -7.36 24.42 -15.35
N PRO A 102 -8.17 25.19 -16.11
CA PRO A 102 -7.85 26.58 -16.42
C PRO A 102 -7.93 27.47 -15.16
N LYS A 103 -6.93 28.35 -14.98
CA LYS A 103 -6.71 29.16 -13.76
C LYS A 103 -7.93 29.93 -13.25
N ASP A 104 -8.74 30.49 -14.14
CA ASP A 104 -9.87 31.36 -13.79
C ASP A 104 -11.23 30.64 -13.70
N THR A 105 -11.24 29.31 -13.66
CA THR A 105 -12.48 28.53 -13.61
C THR A 105 -12.87 28.18 -12.18
N ASP A 106 -14.08 28.59 -11.79
CA ASP A 106 -14.72 28.11 -10.57
C ASP A 106 -14.98 26.61 -10.67
N THR A 107 -14.49 25.86 -9.67
CA THR A 107 -14.69 24.43 -9.43
C THR A 107 -16.07 23.88 -9.83
N ASN A 108 -17.16 24.59 -9.53
CA ASN A 108 -18.51 24.13 -9.84
C ASN A 108 -18.83 24.14 -11.34
N LYS A 109 -18.15 24.97 -12.14
CA LYS A 109 -18.30 25.08 -13.59
C LYS A 109 -17.29 24.23 -14.37
N GLU A 110 -16.31 23.63 -13.70
CA GLU A 110 -15.23 22.87 -14.33
C GLU A 110 -15.71 21.57 -14.94
N ARG A 111 -16.57 20.84 -14.21
CA ARG A 111 -17.11 19.54 -14.64
C ARG A 111 -17.85 19.63 -15.98
N ASP A 112 -18.58 20.71 -16.18
CA ASP A 112 -19.42 20.91 -17.37
C ASP A 112 -18.63 21.49 -18.56
N SER A 113 -17.46 22.07 -18.30
CA SER A 113 -16.67 22.77 -19.33
C SER A 113 -15.95 21.82 -20.30
N GLY A 114 -15.77 20.54 -19.93
CA GLY A 114 -14.98 19.58 -20.71
C GLY A 114 -13.49 19.93 -20.84
N LYS A 115 -13.00 20.96 -20.12
CA LYS A 115 -11.62 21.44 -20.18
C LYS A 115 -10.69 20.78 -19.17
N MET A 116 -11.20 19.89 -18.32
CA MET A 116 -10.39 19.18 -17.32
C MET A 116 -9.50 18.13 -17.99
N ILE A 117 -8.20 18.17 -17.71
CA ILE A 117 -7.23 17.20 -18.24
C ILE A 117 -6.78 16.29 -17.11
N MET A 118 -7.28 15.05 -17.08
CA MET A 118 -6.87 14.07 -16.07
C MET A 118 -5.42 13.63 -16.29
N VAL A 119 -4.59 13.75 -15.26
CA VAL A 119 -3.21 13.24 -15.26
C VAL A 119 -3.22 11.90 -14.54
N ARG A 120 -2.96 10.83 -15.30
CA ARG A 120 -3.08 9.46 -14.83
C ARG A 120 -1.70 8.90 -14.49
N ASN A 121 -1.66 7.92 -13.59
CA ASN A 121 -0.46 7.12 -13.39
C ASN A 121 -0.03 6.39 -14.67
N SER A 122 1.16 5.79 -14.66
CA SER A 122 1.77 5.12 -15.82
C SER A 122 1.20 3.73 -16.11
N GLY A 123 0.20 3.27 -15.36
CA GLY A 123 -0.46 1.98 -15.52
C GLY A 123 -1.37 1.87 -16.75
N PHE A 124 -1.67 0.62 -17.12
CA PHE A 124 -2.45 0.29 -18.34
C PHE A 124 -3.94 0.60 -18.20
N CYS A 125 -4.45 0.60 -16.97
CA CYS A 125 -5.88 0.64 -16.70
C CYS A 125 -6.43 2.06 -16.81
N LYS A 126 -7.04 2.37 -17.97
CA LYS A 126 -8.17 3.32 -18.18
C LYS A 126 -8.66 4.09 -16.95
N ASN A 127 -9.24 3.27 -16.10
CA ASN A 127 -10.15 3.53 -15.01
C ASN A 127 -9.46 3.50 -13.63
N LEU A 128 -8.15 3.23 -13.57
CA LEU A 128 -7.34 3.25 -12.35
C LEU A 128 -6.22 4.28 -12.51
N GLY A 129 -6.59 5.56 -12.53
CA GLY A 129 -5.67 6.68 -12.74
C GLY A 129 -5.08 7.29 -11.48
N GLN A 130 -5.42 6.76 -10.29
CA GLN A 130 -5.07 7.35 -9.00
C GLN A 130 -3.56 7.34 -8.72
N TYR A 131 -3.13 8.31 -7.92
CA TYR A 131 -1.74 8.44 -7.46
C TYR A 131 -1.54 7.81 -6.09
N PHE A 132 -2.53 7.98 -5.21
CA PHE A 132 -2.60 7.35 -3.88
C PHE A 132 -4.03 6.94 -3.57
N GLY A 133 -4.13 6.17 -2.49
CA GLY A 133 -5.39 5.84 -1.89
C GLY A 133 -5.99 4.55 -2.44
N PHE A 134 -6.57 3.81 -1.51
CA PHE A 134 -7.26 2.55 -1.69
C PHE A 134 -8.29 2.43 -0.55
N GLY A 135 -8.45 1.25 0.07
CA GLY A 135 -9.46 0.99 1.08
C GLY A 135 -8.99 1.18 2.52
N SER A 136 -9.69 0.48 3.41
CA SER A 136 -9.42 0.43 4.85
C SER A 136 -8.00 -0.03 5.19
N GLU A 137 -7.37 -0.80 4.32
CA GLU A 137 -6.03 -1.32 4.51
C GLU A 137 -4.96 -0.23 4.50
N THR A 138 -5.29 0.99 4.05
CA THR A 138 -4.34 2.10 4.07
C THR A 138 -3.94 2.55 5.49
N ARG A 139 -4.71 2.21 6.54
CA ARG A 139 -4.44 2.65 7.92
C ARG A 139 -3.10 2.18 8.50
N ARG A 140 -2.69 0.96 8.17
CA ARG A 140 -1.41 0.36 8.62
C ARG A 140 -0.48 0.01 7.46
N THR A 141 -0.77 0.54 6.27
CA THR A 141 0.09 0.39 5.10
C THR A 141 1.04 1.56 5.01
N MET A 142 2.35 1.30 4.95
CA MET A 142 3.33 2.36 4.77
C MET A 142 3.33 2.87 3.32
N THR A 143 3.10 4.15 3.10
CA THR A 143 3.08 4.77 1.77
C THR A 143 4.32 5.64 1.49
N ARG A 144 5.36 5.50 2.33
CA ARG A 144 6.59 6.29 2.27
C ARG A 144 7.37 6.05 0.98
N VAL A 145 7.74 7.13 0.30
CA VAL A 145 8.69 7.11 -0.82
C VAL A 145 10.11 7.30 -0.25
N PRO A 146 11.02 6.32 -0.38
CA PRO A 146 12.35 6.41 0.21
C PRO A 146 13.22 7.44 -0.51
N ASP A 147 14.22 8.00 0.16
CA ASP A 147 15.21 8.87 -0.49
C ASP A 147 16.14 8.09 -1.43
N PRO A 148 16.67 8.74 -2.47
CA PRO A 148 16.42 10.12 -2.92
C PRO A 148 15.21 10.24 -3.87
N TYR A 149 14.27 9.29 -3.80
CA TYR A 149 13.17 9.21 -4.74
C TYR A 149 11.99 10.09 -4.35
N GLY A 150 11.21 10.55 -5.33
CA GLY A 150 10.02 11.36 -5.09
C GLY A 150 8.99 11.23 -6.21
N ILE A 151 7.71 11.27 -5.86
CA ILE A 151 6.65 11.41 -6.86
C ILE A 151 6.59 12.91 -7.22
N GLU A 152 7.06 13.24 -8.42
CA GLU A 152 7.12 14.61 -8.93
C GLU A 152 5.73 15.15 -9.25
N VAL A 153 5.41 16.33 -8.71
CA VAL A 153 4.15 17.03 -8.98
C VAL A 153 4.41 18.53 -9.10
N GLY A 154 3.52 19.24 -9.79
CA GLY A 154 3.64 20.68 -9.99
C GLY A 154 4.81 21.13 -10.88
N ASN A 155 5.36 20.24 -11.72
CA ASN A 155 6.43 20.58 -12.65
C ASN A 155 5.92 21.60 -13.71
N PRO A 156 6.45 22.83 -13.76
CA PRO A 156 5.99 23.86 -14.70
C PRO A 156 6.14 23.48 -16.17
N ALA A 157 7.05 22.55 -16.51
CA ALA A 157 7.24 22.06 -17.87
C ALA A 157 6.14 21.08 -18.32
N GLU A 158 5.41 20.46 -17.39
CA GLU A 158 4.31 19.53 -17.69
C GLU A 158 2.93 20.19 -17.71
N ILE A 159 2.79 21.34 -17.03
CA ILE A 159 1.51 22.04 -16.90
C ILE A 159 1.24 22.87 -18.17
N PRO A 160 0.10 22.66 -18.86
CA PRO A 160 -0.22 23.43 -20.07
C PRO A 160 -0.39 24.93 -19.81
N ASP A 161 -0.08 25.74 -20.81
CA ASP A 161 -0.26 27.20 -20.74
C ASP A 161 -1.71 27.59 -20.41
N GLY A 162 -1.88 28.45 -19.41
CA GLY A 162 -3.20 28.88 -18.93
C GLY A 162 -3.89 27.90 -17.98
N TYR A 163 -3.26 26.75 -17.68
CA TYR A 163 -3.75 25.78 -16.71
C TYR A 163 -2.98 25.87 -15.39
N GLU A 164 -3.56 25.27 -14.37
CA GLU A 164 -2.91 24.94 -13.12
C GLU A 164 -3.22 23.49 -12.72
N GLU A 165 -2.35 22.93 -11.88
CA GLU A 165 -2.54 21.62 -11.29
C GLU A 165 -3.50 21.70 -10.09
N ARG A 166 -4.44 20.76 -10.07
CA ARG A 166 -5.43 20.58 -9.02
C ARG A 166 -5.57 19.10 -8.68
N TRP A 167 -6.16 18.85 -7.52
CA TRP A 167 -6.32 17.50 -6.97
C TRP A 167 -7.79 17.20 -6.70
N LEU A 168 -8.16 15.94 -6.92
CA LEU A 168 -9.50 15.43 -6.69
C LEU A 168 -9.42 14.22 -5.78
N ILE A 169 -10.32 14.16 -4.80
CA ILE A 169 -10.54 12.98 -3.97
C ILE A 169 -11.86 12.34 -4.37
N ASN A 170 -11.85 11.05 -4.70
CA ASN A 170 -13.06 10.23 -4.68
C ASN A 170 -13.11 9.43 -3.38
N LEU A 171 -14.17 9.63 -2.60
CA LEU A 171 -14.37 9.02 -1.29
C LEU A 171 -15.63 8.15 -1.33
N HIS A 172 -15.44 6.85 -1.10
CA HIS A 172 -16.48 5.87 -0.92
C HIS A 172 -16.46 5.32 0.51
N ALA A 173 -17.50 5.63 1.28
CA ALA A 173 -17.66 5.22 2.66
C ALA A 173 -19.09 4.73 2.94
N ILE A 174 -19.21 3.74 3.82
CA ILE A 174 -20.49 3.08 4.13
C ILE A 174 -20.70 3.11 5.63
N ASP A 175 -21.86 3.59 6.08
CA ASP A 175 -22.24 3.50 7.49
C ASP A 175 -22.76 2.09 7.81
N LEU A 176 -21.99 1.33 8.59
CA LEU A 176 -22.32 -0.05 8.93
C LEU A 176 -23.16 -0.16 10.22
N ARG A 177 -23.55 0.96 10.84
CA ARG A 177 -24.32 0.92 12.09
C ARG A 177 -25.74 0.44 11.81
N GLY A 178 -26.13 -0.64 12.48
CA GLY A 178 -27.48 -1.19 12.40
C GLY A 178 -27.80 -1.99 11.14
N VAL A 179 -26.83 -2.20 10.25
CA VAL A 179 -27.04 -3.01 9.03
C VAL A 179 -27.29 -4.49 9.39
N GLU A 180 -28.01 -5.19 8.52
CA GLU A 180 -28.31 -6.61 8.71
C GLU A 180 -27.07 -7.49 8.54
N ASP A 181 -26.28 -7.21 7.49
CA ASP A 181 -25.09 -7.96 7.09
C ASP A 181 -23.94 -7.00 6.76
N GLN A 182 -22.98 -6.86 7.68
CA GLN A 182 -21.85 -5.94 7.50
C GLN A 182 -20.97 -6.35 6.31
N PHE A 183 -20.58 -7.62 6.21
CA PHE A 183 -19.71 -8.11 5.13
C PHE A 183 -20.41 -7.98 3.77
N GLY A 184 -21.69 -8.33 3.69
CA GLY A 184 -22.46 -8.13 2.47
C GLY A 184 -22.60 -6.66 2.06
N CYS A 185 -22.71 -5.73 3.02
CA CYS A 185 -22.69 -4.31 2.73
C CYS A 185 -21.33 -3.87 2.16
N THR A 186 -20.21 -4.32 2.75
CA THR A 186 -18.85 -3.96 2.29
C THR A 186 -18.49 -4.56 0.94
N GLU A 187 -19.05 -5.72 0.60
CA GLU A 187 -18.95 -6.35 -0.74
C GLU A 187 -19.96 -5.80 -1.75
N CYS A 188 -20.76 -4.81 -1.34
CA CYS A 188 -21.76 -4.17 -2.17
C CYS A 188 -22.80 -5.15 -2.77
N LYS A 189 -23.26 -6.16 -2.01
CA LYS A 189 -24.26 -7.13 -2.50
C LYS A 189 -25.58 -6.44 -2.86
N CYS A 190 -26.00 -6.58 -4.11
CA CYS A 190 -27.07 -5.76 -4.69
C CYS A 190 -28.44 -5.94 -4.00
N ASP A 191 -28.71 -7.13 -3.47
CA ASP A 191 -29.92 -7.45 -2.73
C ASP A 191 -30.03 -6.70 -1.39
N LEU A 192 -28.91 -6.42 -0.73
CA LEU A 192 -28.86 -5.60 0.48
C LEU A 192 -29.11 -4.12 0.19
N TYR A 193 -28.74 -3.63 -0.99
CA TYR A 193 -28.99 -2.23 -1.39
C TYR A 193 -30.35 -2.03 -2.08
N ASN A 194 -31.06 -3.12 -2.41
CA ASN A 194 -32.33 -3.11 -3.13
C ASN A 194 -32.26 -2.31 -4.45
N VAL A 195 -31.19 -2.54 -5.21
CA VAL A 195 -30.91 -1.84 -6.47
C VAL A 195 -31.00 -2.79 -7.67
N THR A 196 -31.57 -2.29 -8.76
CA THR A 196 -31.68 -3.01 -10.05
C THR A 196 -31.04 -2.25 -11.20
N LYS A 197 -30.55 -1.04 -10.93
CA LYS A 197 -29.92 -0.12 -11.88
C LYS A 197 -28.67 0.48 -11.25
N ASP A 198 -27.67 0.74 -12.08
CA ASP A 198 -26.47 1.47 -11.69
C ASP A 198 -26.72 2.98 -11.50
N GLU A 199 -25.68 3.72 -11.13
CA GLU A 199 -25.74 5.17 -10.84
C GLU A 199 -26.23 6.02 -12.03
N TYR A 200 -26.10 5.51 -13.25
CA TYR A 200 -26.55 6.18 -14.47
C TYR A 200 -27.97 5.77 -14.88
N GLY A 201 -28.64 4.96 -14.06
CA GLY A 201 -29.97 4.43 -14.33
C GLY A 201 -29.98 3.27 -15.33
N THR A 202 -28.82 2.69 -15.68
CA THR A 202 -28.73 1.55 -16.58
C THR A 202 -29.06 0.27 -15.82
N PRO A 203 -29.95 -0.60 -16.33
CA PRO A 203 -30.24 -1.89 -15.70
C PRO A 203 -28.97 -2.71 -15.47
N LEU A 204 -28.88 -3.34 -14.29
CA LEU A 204 -27.79 -4.26 -13.98
C LEU A 204 -27.85 -5.47 -14.91
N LYS A 205 -26.67 -5.99 -15.30
CA LYS A 205 -26.58 -7.19 -16.12
C LYS A 205 -27.12 -8.38 -15.32
N LEU A 206 -27.78 -9.32 -16.02
CA LEU A 206 -28.22 -10.57 -15.42
C LEU A 206 -27.02 -11.29 -14.79
N GLY A 207 -27.15 -11.69 -13.53
CA GLY A 207 -26.09 -12.36 -12.77
C GLY A 207 -25.10 -11.43 -12.08
N TYR A 208 -25.22 -10.11 -12.21
CA TYR A 208 -24.43 -9.16 -11.42
C TYR A 208 -25.02 -9.06 -10.01
N THR A 209 -24.38 -9.74 -9.04
CA THR A 209 -24.91 -9.91 -7.67
C THR A 209 -24.30 -8.98 -6.63
N GLY A 210 -23.18 -8.33 -6.93
CA GLY A 210 -22.53 -7.37 -6.04
C GLY A 210 -21.38 -6.62 -6.71
N GLY A 211 -20.93 -5.55 -6.08
CA GLY A 211 -19.82 -4.71 -6.53
C GLY A 211 -20.21 -3.25 -6.80
N LEU A 212 -19.32 -2.52 -7.48
CA LEU A 212 -19.33 -1.07 -7.68
C LEU A 212 -20.66 -0.50 -8.20
N LYS A 213 -21.44 -1.28 -8.95
CA LYS A 213 -22.71 -0.80 -9.52
C LYS A 213 -23.87 -0.81 -8.52
N CYS A 214 -23.68 -1.37 -7.32
CA CYS A 214 -24.74 -1.56 -6.35
C CYS A 214 -24.64 -0.63 -5.12
N CYS A 215 -23.45 -0.07 -4.86
CA CYS A 215 -23.18 0.81 -3.72
C CYS A 215 -22.69 2.20 -4.19
N TYR A 216 -23.49 2.90 -5.00
CA TYR A 216 -23.20 4.28 -5.40
C TYR A 216 -23.76 5.31 -4.40
N ASP A 217 -23.46 6.60 -4.62
CA ASP A 217 -23.83 7.67 -3.69
C ASP A 217 -25.33 7.65 -3.37
N LYS A 218 -25.66 7.84 -2.08
CA LYS A 218 -27.04 7.88 -1.54
C LYS A 218 -27.81 6.57 -1.58
N THR A 219 -27.23 5.46 -2.02
CA THR A 219 -27.84 4.15 -1.73
C THR A 219 -27.77 3.87 -0.23
N GLN A 220 -28.54 2.88 0.22
CA GLN A 220 -28.60 2.49 1.61
C GLN A 220 -28.59 0.96 1.70
N CYS A 221 -27.58 0.42 2.37
CA CYS A 221 -27.56 -0.98 2.73
C CYS A 221 -28.68 -1.28 3.74
N ARG A 222 -29.29 -2.45 3.63
CA ARG A 222 -30.42 -2.86 4.46
C ARG A 222 -30.10 -2.76 5.95
N VAL A 223 -30.98 -2.08 6.67
CA VAL A 223 -30.89 -1.82 8.11
C VAL A 223 -31.92 -2.66 8.85
N ARG A 224 -31.54 -3.21 10.01
CA ARG A 224 -32.43 -3.99 10.88
C ARG A 224 -33.66 -3.18 11.28
N GLU A 225 -34.80 -3.85 11.31
CA GLU A 225 -36.07 -3.23 11.74
C GLU A 225 -35.93 -2.61 13.15
N GLY A 226 -36.46 -1.40 13.32
CA GLY A 226 -36.44 -0.69 14.59
C GLY A 226 -35.10 -0.02 14.95
N PHE A 227 -34.04 -0.14 14.13
CA PHE A 227 -32.79 0.56 14.40
C PHE A 227 -32.94 2.08 14.21
N ARG A 228 -32.47 2.86 15.19
CA ARG A 228 -32.57 4.31 15.16
C ARG A 228 -31.54 4.91 14.21
N ASN A 229 -32.01 5.52 13.12
CA ASN A 229 -31.14 6.21 12.17
C ASN A 229 -30.63 7.55 12.71
N ILE A 230 -29.51 7.53 13.43
CA ILE A 230 -28.81 8.72 13.92
C ILE A 230 -27.78 9.16 12.87
N LYS A 231 -28.00 10.34 12.29
CA LYS A 231 -27.05 10.95 11.36
C LYS A 231 -25.82 11.48 12.09
N ARG A 232 -24.63 11.22 11.55
CA ARG A 232 -23.35 11.74 12.05
C ARG A 232 -22.60 12.46 10.94
N GLY A 233 -22.01 13.61 11.28
CA GLY A 233 -21.05 14.29 10.43
C GLY A 233 -19.64 13.69 10.58
N VAL A 234 -18.97 13.45 9.47
CA VAL A 234 -17.60 12.92 9.41
C VAL A 234 -16.81 13.63 8.31
N TYR A 235 -15.49 13.47 8.35
CA TYR A 235 -14.54 14.03 7.39
C TYR A 235 -13.54 12.95 6.98
N LEU A 236 -12.99 13.05 5.78
CA LEU A 236 -11.73 12.40 5.47
C LEU A 236 -10.60 13.35 5.86
N LYS A 237 -9.83 12.97 6.86
CA LYS A 237 -8.59 13.64 7.27
C LYS A 237 -7.44 13.02 6.52
N TYR A 238 -6.65 13.82 5.82
CA TYR A 238 -5.48 13.34 5.10
C TYR A 238 -4.24 14.16 5.44
N THR A 239 -3.10 13.46 5.53
CA THR A 239 -1.79 14.03 5.84
C THR A 239 -0.88 13.79 4.65
N VAL A 240 -0.29 14.86 4.14
CA VAL A 240 0.64 14.82 3.01
C VAL A 240 2.01 15.23 3.51
N LYS A 241 3.05 14.48 3.15
CA LYS A 241 4.45 14.88 3.35
C LYS A 241 5.15 15.06 2.02
N TRP A 242 6.00 16.08 1.94
CA TRP A 242 6.72 16.43 0.71
C TRP A 242 8.01 17.18 1.01
N VAL A 243 8.87 17.30 0.00
CA VAL A 243 10.01 18.22 -0.02
C VAL A 243 9.88 19.13 -1.24
N ASP A 244 10.53 20.31 -1.20
CA ASP A 244 10.65 21.13 -2.40
C ASP A 244 11.48 20.39 -3.45
N TRP A 245 11.13 20.53 -4.73
CA TRP A 245 11.85 19.82 -5.79
C TRP A 245 13.28 20.34 -5.95
N GLU A 246 14.24 19.43 -5.99
CA GLU A 246 15.65 19.70 -6.26
C GLU A 246 16.15 18.75 -7.35
N GLU A 247 17.15 19.16 -8.15
CA GLU A 247 17.73 18.32 -9.22
C GLU A 247 18.39 17.02 -8.71
N THR A 248 18.61 16.92 -7.41
CA THR A 248 19.15 15.73 -6.74
C THR A 248 18.10 14.65 -6.52
N ILE A 249 16.81 15.00 -6.59
CA ILE A 249 15.69 14.08 -6.39
C ILE A 249 15.46 13.27 -7.66
N LEU A 250 15.27 11.96 -7.50
CA LEU A 250 14.98 11.05 -8.60
C LEU A 250 13.47 10.82 -8.72
N PRO A 251 12.82 11.21 -9.83
CA PRO A 251 11.41 10.98 -10.03
C PRO A 251 11.09 9.48 -10.10
N VAL A 252 9.96 9.09 -9.52
CA VAL A 252 9.38 7.75 -9.70
C VAL A 252 8.08 7.81 -10.48
N LYS A 253 7.86 6.79 -11.32
CA LYS A 253 6.61 6.52 -12.00
C LYS A 253 5.75 5.62 -11.13
N ILE A 254 4.46 5.93 -11.07
CA ILE A 254 3.46 5.13 -10.40
C ILE A 254 2.87 4.15 -11.40
N TYR A 255 2.83 2.87 -11.04
CA TYR A 255 2.06 1.87 -11.78
C TYR A 255 1.04 1.22 -10.86
N VAL A 256 -0.22 1.20 -11.30
CA VAL A 256 -1.29 0.41 -10.67
C VAL A 256 -1.70 -0.67 -11.66
N PHE A 257 -1.48 -1.93 -11.27
CA PHE A 257 -1.87 -3.10 -12.04
C PHE A 257 -3.17 -3.68 -11.51
N ASP A 258 -3.96 -4.30 -12.39
CA ASP A 258 -5.22 -4.96 -12.08
C ASP A 258 -5.14 -6.42 -12.56
N VAL A 259 -5.37 -7.38 -11.66
CA VAL A 259 -5.36 -8.81 -11.99
C VAL A 259 -6.44 -9.21 -13.01
N THR A 260 -7.41 -8.35 -13.27
CA THR A 260 -8.43 -8.52 -14.31
C THR A 260 -7.99 -8.01 -15.68
N TYR A 261 -6.76 -7.50 -15.82
CA TYR A 261 -6.21 -7.06 -17.11
C TYR A 261 -6.26 -8.17 -18.17
N THR A 262 -6.76 -7.85 -19.36
CA THR A 262 -6.97 -8.82 -20.46
C THR A 262 -6.44 -8.39 -21.83
N ALA A 263 -5.89 -7.18 -21.98
CA ALA A 263 -5.43 -6.74 -23.30
C ALA A 263 -4.29 -7.60 -23.83
N LYS A 264 -4.44 -8.07 -25.07
CA LYS A 264 -3.39 -8.76 -25.81
C LYS A 264 -2.49 -7.73 -26.50
N ARG A 265 -1.23 -8.11 -26.73
CA ARG A 265 -0.26 -7.31 -27.48
C ARG A 265 -0.85 -6.94 -28.85
N GLY A 266 -1.06 -5.65 -29.10
CA GLY A 266 -1.59 -5.14 -30.37
C GLY A 266 -3.12 -5.09 -30.50
N SER A 267 -3.89 -5.32 -29.44
CA SER A 267 -5.35 -5.08 -29.45
C SER A 267 -5.73 -3.88 -28.60
N ASP A 268 -6.29 -2.84 -29.22
CA ASP A 268 -6.95 -1.73 -28.54
C ASP A 268 -8.33 -2.16 -28.01
N SER A 269 -8.34 -3.00 -26.96
CA SER A 269 -9.56 -3.23 -26.19
C SER A 269 -9.98 -1.93 -25.51
N GLU A 270 -11.25 -1.52 -25.65
CA GLU A 270 -11.78 -0.26 -25.13
C GLU A 270 -11.62 -0.11 -23.60
N SER A 271 -11.54 -1.22 -22.85
CA SER A 271 -11.21 -1.20 -21.42
C SER A 271 -10.57 -2.52 -21.00
N PRO A 272 -9.23 -2.61 -20.91
CA PRO A 272 -8.56 -3.88 -20.63
C PRO A 272 -8.72 -4.35 -19.19
N CYS A 273 -9.16 -3.49 -18.26
CA CYS A 273 -9.28 -3.76 -16.83
C CYS A 273 -10.74 -3.65 -16.36
N LYS A 274 -11.18 -4.58 -15.53
CA LYS A 274 -12.55 -4.68 -15.02
C LYS A 274 -12.77 -4.00 -13.67
N ILE A 275 -11.72 -3.56 -12.97
CA ILE A 275 -11.75 -3.00 -11.60
C ILE A 275 -12.01 -4.09 -10.56
N GLU A 276 -13.07 -4.88 -10.72
CA GLU A 276 -13.50 -5.88 -9.76
C GLU A 276 -13.76 -7.24 -10.42
N TYR A 277 -13.80 -8.29 -9.61
CA TYR A 277 -14.23 -9.63 -10.01
C TYR A 277 -14.89 -10.37 -8.84
N ASP A 278 -15.62 -11.44 -9.14
CA ASP A 278 -16.21 -12.32 -8.13
C ASP A 278 -15.27 -13.50 -7.86
N VAL A 279 -15.20 -13.91 -6.60
CA VAL A 279 -14.57 -15.16 -6.16
C VAL A 279 -15.70 -16.15 -5.88
N GLU A 280 -15.73 -17.25 -6.64
CA GLU A 280 -16.74 -18.29 -6.47
C GLU A 280 -16.42 -19.17 -5.26
N ALA A 281 -17.47 -19.66 -4.60
CA ALA A 281 -17.33 -20.58 -3.48
C ALA A 281 -16.74 -21.93 -3.94
N CYS A 282 -15.80 -22.47 -3.17
CA CYS A 282 -15.24 -23.79 -3.41
C CYS A 282 -16.27 -24.90 -3.13
N ASP A 283 -16.22 -25.97 -3.92
CA ASP A 283 -17.04 -27.15 -3.66
C ASP A 283 -16.42 -28.01 -2.54
N ARG A 284 -16.96 -27.86 -1.32
CA ARG A 284 -16.57 -28.65 -0.15
C ARG A 284 -17.31 -29.98 -0.02
N THR A 285 -18.27 -30.25 -0.89
CA THR A 285 -19.06 -31.50 -0.86
C THR A 285 -18.38 -32.62 -1.64
N SER A 286 -17.59 -32.28 -2.66
CA SER A 286 -16.78 -33.21 -3.45
C SER A 286 -15.33 -33.31 -2.99
N ALA A 287 -14.86 -32.35 -2.19
CA ALA A 287 -13.48 -32.26 -1.73
C ALA A 287 -13.40 -32.54 -0.22
N GLY A 288 -12.56 -33.50 0.19
CA GLY A 288 -12.45 -33.98 1.57
C GLY A 288 -12.14 -32.88 2.61
N ILE A 289 -12.16 -33.26 3.89
CA ILE A 289 -12.04 -32.36 5.06
C ILE A 289 -10.77 -31.47 5.02
N ASP A 290 -9.72 -31.86 4.28
CA ASP A 290 -8.44 -31.15 4.15
C ASP A 290 -8.33 -30.21 2.92
N THR A 291 -9.45 -29.86 2.28
CA THR A 291 -9.42 -29.02 1.07
C THR A 291 -9.10 -27.56 1.38
N ILE A 292 -8.03 -27.05 0.79
CA ILE A 292 -7.64 -25.64 0.86
C ILE A 292 -8.43 -24.85 -0.20
N CYS A 293 -9.40 -24.05 0.25
CA CYS A 293 -10.22 -23.21 -0.62
C CYS A 293 -9.56 -21.85 -0.87
N VAL A 294 -8.81 -21.77 -1.97
CA VAL A 294 -8.14 -20.55 -2.44
C VAL A 294 -8.51 -20.32 -3.90
N ASP A 295 -9.03 -19.13 -4.22
CA ASP A 295 -9.11 -18.63 -5.59
C ASP A 295 -7.77 -17.97 -5.94
N ASN A 296 -7.15 -18.47 -7.01
CA ASN A 296 -5.88 -17.97 -7.52
C ASN A 296 -6.12 -17.30 -8.86
N LYS A 297 -6.11 -15.97 -8.86
CA LYS A 297 -6.28 -15.20 -10.08
C LYS A 297 -4.93 -14.67 -10.57
N LYS A 298 -4.64 -14.87 -11.85
CA LYS A 298 -3.39 -14.44 -12.50
C LYS A 298 -3.64 -13.66 -13.77
N THR A 299 -2.74 -12.73 -14.07
CA THR A 299 -2.64 -12.09 -15.37
C THR A 299 -1.19 -11.78 -15.73
N SER A 300 -0.94 -11.57 -17.02
CA SER A 300 0.35 -11.15 -17.56
C SER A 300 0.23 -9.79 -18.23
N LEU A 301 1.17 -8.90 -17.95
CA LEU A 301 1.23 -7.55 -18.48
C LEU A 301 2.63 -7.22 -18.94
N VAL A 302 2.77 -6.50 -20.05
CA VAL A 302 4.08 -6.16 -20.63
C VAL A 302 4.40 -4.72 -20.28
N LEU A 303 5.45 -4.49 -19.49
CA LEU A 303 5.86 -3.14 -19.11
C LEU A 303 6.67 -2.50 -20.24
N PRO A 304 6.18 -1.46 -20.94
CA PRO A 304 6.88 -0.92 -22.12
C PRO A 304 8.24 -0.33 -21.76
N ASN A 305 8.27 0.45 -20.68
CA ASN A 305 9.47 1.07 -20.14
C ASN A 305 9.67 0.55 -18.72
N GLY A 306 10.73 -0.22 -18.54
CA GLY A 306 11.15 -0.77 -17.27
C GLY A 306 11.84 0.25 -16.39
N GLY A 307 12.49 -0.23 -15.34
CA GLY A 307 13.20 0.58 -14.36
C GLY A 307 13.46 -0.17 -13.07
N TYR A 308 13.92 0.53 -12.05
CA TYR A 308 14.22 -0.01 -10.74
C TYR A 308 13.01 0.09 -9.83
N VAL A 309 12.59 -1.03 -9.23
CA VAL A 309 11.46 -1.07 -8.29
C VAL A 309 11.92 -0.52 -6.95
N ILE A 310 11.27 0.54 -6.48
CA ILE A 310 11.61 1.26 -5.25
C ILE A 310 10.64 0.91 -4.12
N TYR A 311 9.39 0.64 -4.48
CA TYR A 311 8.31 0.33 -3.55
C TYR A 311 7.26 -0.51 -4.26
N GLY A 312 6.55 -1.33 -3.49
CA GLY A 312 5.30 -1.92 -3.95
C GLY A 312 4.41 -2.43 -2.84
N VAL A 313 3.12 -2.50 -3.14
CA VAL A 313 2.08 -2.96 -2.23
C VAL A 313 0.87 -3.42 -3.03
N ALA A 314 0.15 -4.41 -2.53
CA ALA A 314 -1.11 -4.84 -3.13
C ALA A 314 -2.31 -4.16 -2.47
N HIS A 315 -3.43 -4.15 -3.18
CA HIS A 315 -4.73 -3.81 -2.62
C HIS A 315 -5.67 -5.00 -2.81
N GLN A 316 -6.28 -5.41 -1.70
CA GLN A 316 -7.26 -6.49 -1.63
C GLN A 316 -8.37 -6.11 -0.64
N HIS A 317 -9.58 -6.57 -0.92
CA HIS A 317 -10.70 -6.54 0.01
C HIS A 317 -10.62 -7.71 1.01
N SER A 318 -11.50 -7.70 2.01
CA SER A 318 -11.69 -8.79 2.96
C SER A 318 -11.77 -10.15 2.24
N ALA A 319 -11.27 -11.20 2.90
CA ALA A 319 -10.96 -12.51 2.34
C ALA A 319 -9.70 -12.59 1.46
N GLY A 320 -9.03 -11.47 1.18
CA GLY A 320 -7.69 -11.48 0.57
C GLY A 320 -6.69 -12.29 1.41
N ILE A 321 -5.84 -13.07 0.74
CA ILE A 321 -4.78 -13.89 1.35
C ILE A 321 -3.40 -13.31 1.08
N GLY A 322 -3.26 -12.58 -0.03
CA GLY A 322 -2.00 -11.98 -0.46
C GLY A 322 -1.93 -11.90 -1.98
N SER A 323 -0.98 -11.09 -2.44
CA SER A 323 -0.71 -10.89 -3.85
C SER A 323 0.80 -10.81 -4.08
N ALA A 324 1.23 -11.22 -5.26
CA ALA A 324 2.63 -11.21 -5.64
C ALA A 324 2.80 -10.79 -7.10
N LEU A 325 3.90 -10.12 -7.37
CA LEU A 325 4.33 -9.70 -8.69
C LEU A 325 5.63 -10.41 -9.03
N TYR A 326 5.68 -11.02 -10.22
CA TYR A 326 6.82 -11.78 -10.71
C TYR A 326 7.32 -11.24 -12.03
N GLY A 327 8.62 -11.38 -12.28
CA GLY A 327 9.23 -11.19 -13.59
C GLY A 327 8.94 -12.37 -14.52
N GLN A 328 9.27 -12.19 -15.80
CA GLN A 328 8.99 -13.19 -16.84
C GLN A 328 9.71 -14.53 -16.59
N ASP A 329 10.85 -14.47 -15.92
CA ASP A 329 11.69 -15.61 -15.53
C ASP A 329 11.23 -16.27 -14.21
N GLY A 330 10.11 -15.83 -13.65
CA GLY A 330 9.57 -16.33 -12.39
C GLY A 330 10.22 -15.73 -11.14
N ARG A 331 11.15 -14.77 -11.28
CA ARG A 331 11.74 -14.09 -10.12
C ARG A 331 10.66 -13.31 -9.37
N LEU A 332 10.68 -13.39 -8.04
CA LEU A 332 9.82 -12.55 -7.21
C LEU A 332 10.29 -11.10 -7.31
N ILE A 333 9.39 -10.20 -7.72
CA ILE A 333 9.62 -8.76 -7.69
C ILE A 333 9.19 -8.22 -6.33
N CYS A 334 7.95 -8.51 -5.96
CA CYS A 334 7.36 -8.08 -4.70
C CYS A 334 6.26 -9.04 -4.25
N THR A 335 6.09 -9.16 -2.94
CA THR A 335 4.94 -9.82 -2.31
C THR A 335 4.30 -8.85 -1.33
N SER A 336 2.99 -8.95 -1.18
CA SER A 336 2.20 -8.12 -0.29
C SER A 336 1.12 -8.96 0.37
N LEU A 337 1.17 -9.05 1.69
CA LEU A 337 0.28 -9.85 2.53
C LEU A 337 -0.65 -8.93 3.33
N PRO A 338 -1.93 -9.30 3.49
CA PRO A 338 -2.87 -8.53 4.28
C PRO A 338 -2.57 -8.63 5.77
N VAL A 339 -2.78 -7.52 6.46
CA VAL A 339 -2.79 -7.41 7.92
C VAL A 339 -4.24 -7.27 8.34
N TYR A 340 -4.78 -8.32 8.93
CA TYR A 340 -6.12 -8.29 9.52
C TYR A 340 -6.06 -7.72 10.94
N GLY A 341 -7.08 -6.95 11.31
CA GLY A 341 -7.28 -6.55 12.69
C GLY A 341 -7.72 -7.73 13.56
N ASP A 342 -7.56 -7.59 14.87
CA ASP A 342 -7.94 -8.58 15.89
C ASP A 342 -8.59 -7.93 17.13
N GLY A 343 -9.01 -6.67 17.01
CA GLY A 343 -9.63 -5.89 18.08
C GLY A 343 -10.80 -5.03 17.59
N ASN A 344 -11.15 -4.01 18.38
CA ASN A 344 -12.26 -3.10 18.09
C ASN A 344 -11.82 -1.63 17.98
N GLU A 345 -10.52 -1.36 18.08
CA GLU A 345 -10.01 0.00 17.96
C GLU A 345 -9.88 0.41 16.49
N ALA A 346 -10.03 1.71 16.23
CA ALA A 346 -9.86 2.24 14.88
C ALA A 346 -8.46 1.90 14.32
N GLY A 347 -8.41 1.14 13.22
CA GLY A 347 -7.18 0.66 12.60
C GLY A 347 -6.73 -0.73 13.07
N ASN A 348 -7.52 -1.42 13.89
CA ASN A 348 -7.26 -2.79 14.31
C ASN A 348 -8.54 -3.64 14.37
N GLU A 349 -9.53 -3.34 13.52
CA GLU A 349 -10.85 -3.99 13.55
C GLU A 349 -10.81 -5.43 13.08
N ASP A 350 -11.32 -6.35 13.91
CA ASP A 350 -11.44 -7.77 13.61
C ASP A 350 -12.20 -8.01 12.31
N GLY A 351 -11.75 -9.03 11.56
CA GLY A 351 -12.32 -9.41 10.27
C GLY A 351 -12.07 -8.44 9.10
N ASN A 352 -11.42 -7.29 9.34
CA ASN A 352 -11.10 -6.31 8.29
C ASN A 352 -9.61 -6.31 7.97
N ILE A 353 -9.29 -6.09 6.70
CA ILE A 353 -7.91 -5.76 6.30
C ILE A 353 -7.66 -4.29 6.68
N VAL A 354 -6.74 -4.08 7.62
CA VAL A 354 -6.35 -2.77 8.16
C VAL A 354 -4.95 -2.34 7.71
N GLY A 355 -4.22 -3.24 7.04
CA GLY A 355 -2.87 -3.02 6.53
C GLY A 355 -2.53 -3.98 5.40
N MET A 356 -1.52 -3.63 4.61
CA MET A 356 -0.85 -4.52 3.66
C MET A 356 0.66 -4.43 3.87
N SER A 357 1.34 -5.56 3.81
CA SER A 357 2.81 -5.58 3.90
C SER A 357 3.41 -4.96 2.64
N THR A 358 4.29 -4.00 2.82
CA THR A 358 4.94 -3.28 1.74
C THR A 358 6.29 -3.88 1.39
N CYS A 359 6.62 -3.97 0.10
CA CYS A 359 7.96 -4.31 -0.35
C CYS A 359 8.80 -3.04 -0.57
N TYR A 360 10.01 -3.03 -0.02
CA TYR A 360 11.04 -2.03 -0.28
C TYR A 360 12.31 -2.77 -0.73
N PRO A 361 12.47 -3.01 -2.04
CA PRO A 361 13.69 -3.63 -2.54
C PRO A 361 14.92 -2.81 -2.18
N GLN A 362 16.04 -3.48 -1.95
CA GLN A 362 17.32 -2.79 -1.82
C GLN A 362 17.59 -1.99 -3.11
N PRO A 363 18.04 -0.72 -3.03
CA PRO A 363 18.27 0.10 -4.21
C PRO A 363 19.12 -0.63 -5.27
N GLY A 364 18.56 -0.79 -6.47
CA GLY A 364 19.23 -1.47 -7.59
C GLY A 364 19.15 -2.99 -7.63
N SER A 365 18.58 -3.65 -6.61
CA SER A 365 18.49 -5.12 -6.58
C SER A 365 17.39 -5.68 -7.46
N VAL A 366 16.31 -4.94 -7.67
CA VAL A 366 15.16 -5.35 -8.48
C VAL A 366 14.98 -4.39 -9.65
N LYS A 367 15.27 -4.88 -10.85
CA LYS A 367 15.07 -4.16 -12.12
C LYS A 367 14.03 -4.87 -12.96
N ILE A 368 13.11 -4.13 -13.55
CA ILE A 368 12.23 -4.57 -14.63
C ILE A 368 12.85 -4.09 -15.94
N PHE A 369 12.97 -4.97 -16.93
CA PHE A 369 13.51 -4.61 -18.24
C PHE A 369 12.42 -4.04 -19.15
N ASP A 370 12.85 -3.22 -20.12
CA ASP A 370 11.95 -2.69 -21.15
C ASP A 370 11.31 -3.85 -21.93
N GLY A 371 9.98 -3.82 -22.06
CA GLY A 371 9.21 -4.87 -22.70
C GLY A 371 9.14 -6.19 -21.92
N GLU A 372 9.57 -6.23 -20.65
CA GLU A 372 9.46 -7.43 -19.82
C GLU A 372 8.00 -7.76 -19.51
N THR A 373 7.65 -9.04 -19.57
CA THR A 373 6.34 -9.52 -19.13
C THR A 373 6.35 -9.75 -17.63
N LEU A 374 5.48 -9.08 -16.91
CA LEU A 374 5.23 -9.30 -15.48
C LEU A 374 4.02 -10.21 -15.30
N VAL A 375 4.06 -11.03 -14.25
CA VAL A 375 2.94 -11.87 -13.84
C VAL A 375 2.42 -11.36 -12.50
N LEU A 376 1.18 -10.90 -12.48
CA LEU A 376 0.47 -10.51 -11.27
C LEU A 376 -0.41 -11.67 -10.81
N GLU A 377 -0.30 -12.01 -9.53
CA GLU A 377 -1.09 -13.02 -8.84
C GLU A 377 -1.84 -12.38 -7.66
N SER A 378 -3.14 -12.66 -7.53
CA SER A 378 -3.99 -12.26 -6.41
C SER A 378 -4.70 -13.50 -5.85
N ASN A 379 -4.55 -13.73 -4.55
CA ASN A 379 -5.13 -14.88 -3.86
C ASN A 379 -6.22 -14.44 -2.90
N TYR A 380 -7.36 -15.12 -2.96
CA TYR A 380 -8.49 -14.93 -2.06
C TYR A 380 -8.90 -16.26 -1.44
N ARG A 381 -9.40 -16.20 -0.21
CA ARG A 381 -10.11 -17.31 0.40
C ARG A 381 -11.42 -17.49 -0.35
N SER A 382 -11.74 -18.73 -0.71
CA SER A 382 -12.94 -19.07 -1.48
C SER A 382 -13.85 -20.04 -0.72
N ILE A 383 -13.84 -20.00 0.61
CA ILE A 383 -14.74 -20.84 1.43
C ILE A 383 -16.20 -20.47 1.15
N GLU A 384 -16.46 -19.18 0.97
CA GLU A 384 -17.73 -18.63 0.55
C GLU A 384 -17.53 -17.78 -0.70
N LYS A 385 -18.64 -17.38 -1.32
CA LYS A 385 -18.61 -16.50 -2.48
C LYS A 385 -18.32 -15.07 -2.00
N HIS A 386 -17.40 -14.38 -2.68
CA HIS A 386 -17.15 -12.95 -2.48
C HIS A 386 -17.46 -12.20 -3.78
N THR A 387 -18.19 -11.09 -3.70
CA THR A 387 -18.52 -10.26 -4.87
C THR A 387 -17.71 -8.97 -4.88
N GLY A 388 -17.37 -8.50 -6.09
CA GLY A 388 -16.75 -7.18 -6.24
C GLY A 388 -15.39 -7.04 -5.54
N VAL A 389 -14.60 -8.11 -5.46
CA VAL A 389 -13.25 -8.05 -4.89
C VAL A 389 -12.28 -7.41 -5.87
N MET A 390 -11.22 -6.78 -5.35
CA MET A 390 -10.16 -6.15 -6.13
C MET A 390 -8.84 -6.92 -6.00
N GLY A 391 -7.99 -6.87 -7.01
CA GLY A 391 -6.67 -7.50 -6.97
C GLY A 391 -5.66 -6.62 -7.63
N TYR A 392 -5.31 -5.52 -6.96
CA TYR A 392 -4.38 -4.53 -7.52
C TYR A 392 -2.99 -4.68 -6.97
N PHE A 393 -2.02 -4.18 -7.73
CA PHE A 393 -0.64 -4.06 -7.27
C PHE A 393 -0.09 -2.69 -7.67
N TYR A 394 0.27 -1.90 -6.67
CA TYR A 394 0.90 -0.59 -6.80
C TYR A 394 2.41 -0.76 -6.73
N ILE A 395 3.17 -0.18 -7.67
CA ILE A 395 4.63 -0.08 -7.58
C ILE A 395 5.12 1.32 -7.93
N LEU A 396 6.25 1.70 -7.33
CA LEU A 396 7.05 2.86 -7.73
C LEU A 396 8.28 2.39 -8.48
N VAL A 397 8.49 2.95 -9.66
CA VAL A 397 9.59 2.59 -10.57
C VAL A 397 10.40 3.84 -10.90
N ALA A 398 11.71 3.78 -10.65
CA ALA A 398 12.65 4.82 -11.04
C ALA A 398 13.45 4.42 -12.28
N ASP A 399 13.67 5.36 -13.20
CA ASP A 399 14.52 5.12 -14.38
C ASP A 399 16.02 5.05 -14.01
N GLN A 400 16.40 5.78 -12.95
CA GLN A 400 17.79 5.92 -12.50
C GLN A 400 17.97 5.43 -11.06
N LEU A 401 19.19 4.99 -10.75
CA LEU A 401 19.60 4.71 -9.38
C LEU A 401 20.24 5.93 -8.74
N ALA A 402 20.05 6.06 -7.43
CA ALA A 402 20.85 6.96 -6.63
C ALA A 402 22.34 6.68 -6.87
N ARG A 403 23.10 7.71 -7.25
CA ARG A 403 24.56 7.58 -7.24
C ARG A 403 24.97 7.43 -5.77
N PRO A 404 25.73 6.39 -5.40
CA PRO A 404 26.14 6.23 -4.01
C PRO A 404 26.87 7.49 -3.56
N SER A 405 26.40 8.09 -2.46
CA SER A 405 27.15 9.21 -1.87
C SER A 405 28.51 8.69 -1.39
N ARG A 406 29.55 9.53 -1.42
CA ARG A 406 30.89 9.14 -0.95
C ARG A 406 30.83 8.57 0.49
N ARG A 407 29.87 9.03 1.30
CA ARG A 407 29.60 8.61 2.68
C ARG A 407 29.03 7.19 2.79
N GLU A 408 28.18 6.78 1.84
CA GLU A 408 27.65 5.41 1.79
C GLU A 408 28.70 4.40 1.30
N ILE A 409 29.57 4.81 0.36
CA ILE A 409 30.74 4.00 -0.04
C ILE A 409 31.64 3.73 1.17
N TYR A 410 31.93 4.75 1.98
CA TYR A 410 32.69 4.58 3.23
C TYR A 410 31.98 3.67 4.25
N LYS A 411 30.65 3.80 4.43
CA LYS A 411 29.89 2.88 5.30
C LYS A 411 29.96 1.43 4.81
N LEU A 412 29.79 1.21 3.50
CA LEU A 412 29.83 -0.12 2.88
C LEU A 412 31.24 -0.73 2.95
N GLU A 413 32.28 0.07 2.75
CA GLU A 413 33.67 -0.36 2.94
C GLU A 413 33.95 -0.73 4.40
N ILE A 414 33.56 0.12 5.35
CA ILE A 414 33.74 -0.18 6.79
C ILE A 414 33.01 -1.49 7.14
N LEU A 415 31.78 -1.68 6.68
CA LEU A 415 31.01 -2.93 6.89
C LEU A 415 31.68 -4.15 6.27
N LYS A 416 32.40 -3.96 5.16
CA LYS A 416 33.16 -5.02 4.48
C LYS A 416 34.44 -5.39 5.21
N TYR A 417 34.93 -4.56 6.15
CA TYR A 417 36.12 -4.83 6.97
C TYR A 417 35.78 -5.12 8.44
N THR A 418 34.54 -4.93 8.90
CA THR A 418 34.14 -5.24 10.28
C THR A 418 34.20 -6.73 10.59
N TRP A 419 33.91 -7.63 9.63
CA TRP A 419 34.07 -9.08 9.85
C TRP A 419 35.53 -9.47 10.09
N LEU A 420 36.49 -8.78 9.46
CA LEU A 420 37.93 -8.96 9.70
C LEU A 420 38.33 -8.49 11.10
N LEU A 421 37.78 -7.37 11.57
CA LEU A 421 38.00 -6.88 12.93
C LEU A 421 37.38 -7.80 13.99
N VAL A 422 36.19 -8.34 13.73
CA VAL A 422 35.54 -9.34 14.60
C VAL A 422 36.36 -10.64 14.63
N LEU A 423 36.83 -11.11 13.47
CA LEU A 423 37.69 -12.30 13.37
C LEU A 423 39.00 -12.10 14.15
N MET A 424 39.65 -10.94 13.99
CA MET A 424 40.86 -10.58 14.74
C MET A 424 40.60 -10.55 16.25
N GLY A 425 39.47 -9.98 16.69
CA GLY A 425 39.07 -9.98 18.10
C GLY A 425 38.83 -11.38 18.66
N VAL A 426 38.18 -12.26 17.89
CA VAL A 426 37.95 -13.67 18.26
C VAL A 426 39.28 -14.43 18.34
N VAL A 427 40.18 -14.25 17.38
CA VAL A 427 41.50 -14.90 17.38
C VAL A 427 42.35 -14.41 18.56
N ALA A 428 42.34 -13.10 18.86
CA ALA A 428 43.04 -12.54 20.01
C ALA A 428 42.48 -13.07 21.34
N ALA A 429 41.16 -13.20 21.47
CA ALA A 429 40.51 -13.77 22.64
C ALA A 429 40.85 -15.28 22.81
N ILE A 430 40.84 -16.06 21.72
CA ILE A 430 41.28 -17.46 21.74
C ILE A 430 42.75 -17.55 22.14
N GLY A 431 43.60 -16.69 21.59
CA GLY A 431 45.03 -16.61 21.93
C GLY A 431 45.25 -16.31 23.41
N ALA A 432 44.58 -15.29 23.96
CA ALA A 432 44.66 -14.93 25.37
C ALA A 432 44.19 -16.07 26.29
N VAL A 433 43.11 -16.76 25.91
CA VAL A 433 42.62 -17.95 26.62
C VAL A 433 43.62 -19.09 26.58
N PHE A 434 44.27 -19.34 25.43
CA PHE A 434 45.32 -20.35 25.31
C PHE A 434 46.60 -19.97 26.07
N SER A 435 46.95 -18.69 26.14
CA SER A 435 48.07 -18.18 26.95
C SER A 435 47.78 -18.33 28.45
N PHE A 436 46.54 -18.13 28.90
CA PHE A 436 46.10 -18.41 30.27
C PHE A 436 45.99 -19.92 30.57
N LEU A 437 45.77 -20.75 29.55
CA LEU A 437 45.71 -22.22 29.66
C LEU A 437 47.06 -22.90 29.45
N ARG A 438 48.12 -22.16 29.09
CA ARG A 438 49.48 -22.70 29.01
C ARG A 438 50.00 -22.89 30.43
N LYS A 439 49.65 -24.07 30.94
CA LYS A 439 49.97 -24.65 32.23
C LYS A 439 51.47 -24.57 32.50
N ASP A 440 51.82 -23.87 33.57
CA ASP A 440 53.11 -23.99 34.24
C ASP A 440 53.20 -25.41 34.81
N GLU A 441 54.19 -26.18 34.35
CA GLU A 441 54.27 -27.62 34.55
C GLU A 441 54.90 -27.99 35.90
N LYS A 442 54.77 -27.14 36.94
CA LYS A 442 55.51 -27.39 38.18
C LYS A 442 54.75 -27.45 39.51
N TYR A 443 53.61 -26.82 39.75
CA TYR A 443 52.90 -27.03 41.01
C TYR A 443 51.37 -26.93 40.87
N GLY A 444 50.68 -28.02 41.22
CA GLY A 444 49.23 -28.10 41.21
C GLY A 444 48.58 -27.33 42.35
N GLY A 445 47.88 -26.25 42.02
CA GLY A 445 46.98 -25.53 42.92
C GLY A 445 46.38 -24.32 42.23
N TYR A 446 45.04 -24.20 42.20
CA TYR A 446 44.36 -23.01 41.68
C TYR A 446 44.39 -21.90 42.75
N GLN A 447 44.99 -20.75 42.45
CA GLN A 447 44.72 -19.49 43.14
C GLN A 447 44.03 -18.51 42.18
N LEU A 448 42.93 -17.92 42.66
CA LEU A 448 42.33 -16.72 42.10
C LEU A 448 43.28 -15.55 42.42
N LEU A 449 43.79 -14.86 41.40
CA LEU A 449 44.42 -13.55 41.58
C LEU A 449 43.39 -12.47 41.25
N GLY A 450 42.98 -11.73 42.28
CA GLY A 450 42.29 -10.45 42.13
C GLY A 450 43.31 -9.37 41.80
N ILE A 451 43.02 -8.56 40.78
CA ILE A 451 42.38 -7.24 40.85
C ILE A 451 41.84 -6.94 39.44
#